data_AF-A0A8I0L6T6-F1
#
_entry.id   AF-A0A8I0L6T6-F1
#
_cell.length_a   1.000
_cell.length_b   1.000
_cell.length_c   1.000
_cell.angle_alpha   90.00
_cell.angle_beta   90.00
_cell.angle_gamma   90.00
#
_symmetry.space_group_name_H-M   'P 1'
#
loop_
_entity.id
_entity.type
_entity.pdbx_description
1 polymer ?
#
loop_
_entity_poly.entity_id
_entity_poly.type
_entity_poly.pdbx_seq_one_letter_code
_entity_poly.pdbx_strand_id
1 'polypeptide(L)'
;GQTFIAPREMSVAVVGAGYATGYPRGASGRIHVLVNGRRAPQVGRICMGMFMIDVTGLSARAGDLAWLLGGPAAPGETPVNIDELAEACGG
;
A
#
# COMPACT_ATOMS: atom_id res chain seq x y z
N GLY A 1 5.86 -2.69 -18.08
CA GLY A 1 6.78 -3.09 -17.01
C GLY A 1 7.08 -1.96 -16.04
N GLN A 2 7.27 -0.73 -16.53
CA GLN A 2 7.65 0.45 -15.75
C GLN A 2 6.46 1.43 -15.68
N THR A 3 5.41 1.08 -14.96
CA THR A 3 4.20 1.95 -14.86
C THR A 3 4.35 3.07 -13.84
N PHE A 4 5.44 3.08 -13.09
CA PHE A 4 5.74 4.08 -12.08
C PHE A 4 7.20 4.48 -12.21
N ILE A 5 7.44 5.78 -12.20
CA ILE A 5 8.74 6.42 -12.12
C ILE A 5 8.68 7.32 -10.89
N ALA A 6 9.64 7.18 -9.99
CA ALA A 6 9.67 7.99 -8.77
C ALA A 6 9.83 9.47 -9.16
N PRO A 7 8.90 10.36 -8.79
CA PRO A 7 8.97 11.78 -9.14
C PRO A 7 10.01 12.55 -8.31
N ARG A 8 10.54 11.92 -7.26
CA ARG A 8 11.52 12.48 -6.32
C ARG A 8 12.30 11.35 -5.66
N GLU A 9 13.27 11.70 -4.83
CA GLU A 9 13.89 10.74 -3.92
C GLU A 9 12.81 10.16 -2.98
N MET A 10 12.70 8.84 -2.96
CA MET A 10 11.65 8.13 -2.24
C MET A 10 12.23 6.94 -1.49
N SER A 11 11.70 6.71 -0.29
CA SER A 11 11.88 5.45 0.44
C SER A 11 10.73 4.51 0.10
N VAL A 12 11.03 3.34 -0.44
CA VAL A 12 10.03 2.36 -0.88
C VAL A 12 10.16 1.09 -0.07
N ALA A 13 9.05 0.59 0.45
CA ALA A 13 8.99 -0.70 1.11
C ALA A 13 8.30 -1.73 0.21
N VAL A 14 8.70 -3.00 0.38
CA VAL A 14 8.09 -4.15 -0.27
C VAL A 14 7.13 -4.81 0.71
N VAL A 15 5.88 -4.97 0.30
CA VAL A 15 4.86 -5.70 1.05
C VAL A 15 4.72 -7.09 0.45
N GLY A 16 4.83 -8.13 1.28
CA GLY A 16 4.73 -9.55 0.89
C GLY A 16 3.29 -10.03 0.65
N ALA A 17 2.48 -9.23 -0.03
CA ALA A 17 1.12 -9.57 -0.44
C ALA A 17 0.91 -9.21 -1.90
N GLY A 18 0.01 -9.91 -2.60
CA GLY A 18 -0.23 -9.67 -4.01
C GLY A 18 -1.53 -10.28 -4.49
N TYR A 19 -1.70 -10.35 -5.81
CA TYR A 19 -2.96 -10.86 -6.36
C TYR A 19 -3.21 -12.34 -6.11
N ALA A 20 -2.17 -13.15 -5.86
CA ALA A 20 -2.36 -14.54 -5.44
C ALA A 20 -2.89 -14.65 -4.01
N THR A 21 -2.70 -13.61 -3.18
CA THR A 21 -3.25 -13.53 -1.81
C THR A 21 -4.55 -12.74 -1.75
N GLY A 22 -5.22 -12.54 -2.89
CA GLY A 22 -6.50 -11.85 -2.97
C GLY A 22 -6.42 -10.33 -3.20
N TYR A 23 -5.23 -9.75 -3.36
CA TYR A 23 -5.11 -8.30 -3.61
C TYR A 23 -5.31 -7.95 -5.09
N PRO A 24 -6.39 -7.24 -5.45
CA PRO A 24 -6.82 -7.13 -6.84
C PRO A 24 -5.80 -6.38 -7.69
N ARG A 25 -5.28 -7.02 -8.74
CA ARG A 25 -4.29 -6.43 -9.65
C ARG A 25 -4.81 -5.14 -10.32
N GLY A 26 -6.12 -5.04 -10.53
CA GLY A 26 -6.80 -3.86 -11.08
C GLY A 26 -6.71 -2.62 -10.19
N ALA A 27 -6.46 -2.79 -8.89
CA ALA A 27 -6.31 -1.71 -7.92
C ALA A 27 -4.88 -1.13 -7.87
N SER A 28 -4.00 -1.51 -8.81
CA SER A 28 -2.63 -1.00 -8.91
C SER A 28 -2.61 0.53 -9.00
N GLY A 29 -1.84 1.17 -8.13
CA GLY A 29 -1.69 2.63 -8.01
C GLY A 29 -2.86 3.33 -7.30
N ARG A 30 -3.84 2.58 -6.76
CA ARG A 30 -5.10 3.15 -6.25
C ARG A 30 -5.38 2.80 -4.78
N ILE A 31 -4.52 2.01 -4.14
CA ILE A 31 -4.71 1.55 -2.76
C ILE A 31 -3.69 2.18 -1.81
N HIS A 32 -4.03 2.12 -0.51
CA HIS A 32 -3.14 2.48 0.58
C HIS A 32 -2.98 1.30 1.52
N VAL A 33 -1.88 1.29 2.27
CA VAL A 33 -1.68 0.43 3.42
C VAL A 33 -1.36 1.29 4.64
N LEU A 34 -1.56 0.76 5.84
CA LEU A 34 -1.16 1.44 7.06
C LEU A 34 0.13 0.83 7.62
N VAL A 35 1.15 1.65 7.83
CA VAL A 35 2.42 1.26 8.46
C VAL A 35 2.70 2.20 9.62
N ASN A 36 2.91 1.65 10.81
CA ASN A 36 3.17 2.42 12.04
C ASN A 36 2.14 3.54 12.27
N GLY A 37 0.86 3.23 12.01
CA GLY A 37 -0.28 4.15 12.19
C GLY A 37 -0.43 5.23 11.12
N ARG A 38 0.40 5.24 10.07
CA ARG A 38 0.36 6.22 8.98
C ARG A 38 0.08 5.56 7.64
N ARG A 39 -0.63 6.27 6.76
CA ARG A 39 -0.97 5.75 5.43
C ARG A 39 0.23 5.85 4.48
N ALA A 40 0.46 4.76 3.75
CA ALA A 40 1.49 4.63 2.72
C ALA A 40 0.80 4.24 1.40
N PRO A 41 0.88 5.06 0.34
CA PRO A 41 0.25 4.74 -0.93
C PRO A 41 1.00 3.61 -1.64
N GLN A 42 0.27 2.70 -2.29
CA GLN A 42 0.85 1.68 -3.14
C GLN A 42 1.28 2.28 -4.48
N VAL A 43 2.51 2.01 -4.88
CA VAL A 43 3.13 2.54 -6.09
C VAL A 43 3.46 1.44 -7.08
N GLY A 44 3.34 1.74 -8.38
CA GLY A 44 3.54 0.75 -9.42
C GLY A 44 2.45 -0.31 -9.47
N ARG A 45 2.81 -1.56 -9.80
CA ARG A 45 1.85 -2.65 -9.99
C ARG A 45 1.83 -3.60 -8.80
N ILE A 46 0.65 -4.12 -8.53
CA ILE A 46 0.49 -5.30 -7.69
C ILE A 46 0.92 -6.53 -8.48
N CYS A 47 1.93 -7.24 -7.96
CA CYS A 47 2.44 -8.49 -8.53
C CYS A 47 1.83 -9.70 -7.81
N MET A 48 2.30 -10.91 -8.14
CA MET A 48 1.68 -12.15 -7.69
C MET A 48 1.68 -12.28 -6.17
N GLY A 49 2.83 -12.04 -5.53
CA GLY A 49 2.98 -12.16 -4.08
C GLY A 49 3.58 -10.92 -3.42
N MET A 50 3.73 -9.82 -4.16
CA MET A 50 4.29 -8.58 -3.60
C MET A 50 3.80 -7.33 -4.31
N PHE A 51 3.90 -6.19 -3.63
CA PHE A 51 3.80 -4.85 -4.22
C PHE A 51 4.63 -3.84 -3.44
N MET A 52 4.77 -2.64 -3.99
CA MET A 52 5.59 -1.57 -3.43
C MET A 52 4.72 -0.46 -2.85
N ILE A 53 5.17 0.13 -1.74
CA ILE A 53 4.51 1.26 -1.09
C ILE A 53 5.51 2.40 -0.87
N ASP A 54 5.05 3.64 -0.98
CA ASP A 54 5.85 4.81 -0.62
C ASP A 54 5.81 5.00 0.90
N VAL A 55 6.97 4.88 1.54
CA VAL A 55 7.17 5.11 2.98
C VAL A 55 8.06 6.32 3.23
N THR A 56 8.19 7.22 2.25
CA THR A 56 8.98 8.45 2.38
C THR A 56 8.46 9.28 3.56
N GLY A 57 9.34 9.56 4.53
CA GLY A 57 9.00 10.31 5.74
C GLY A 57 8.26 9.49 6.81
N LEU A 58 8.14 8.16 6.64
CA LEU A 58 7.67 7.24 7.67
C LEU A 58 8.89 6.55 8.30
N SER A 59 8.85 6.32 9.61
CA SER A 59 9.85 5.48 10.29
C SER A 59 9.46 4.02 10.12
N ALA A 60 9.66 3.48 8.91
CA ALA A 60 9.36 2.09 8.56
C ALA A 60 10.65 1.25 8.51
N ARG A 61 10.57 0.00 8.99
CA ARG A 61 11.68 -0.97 8.99
C ARG A 61 11.21 -2.31 8.43
N ALA A 62 12.18 -3.10 7.96
CA ALA A 62 11.89 -4.49 7.58
C ALA A 62 11.37 -5.26 8.80
N GLY A 63 10.25 -5.97 8.61
CA GLY A 63 9.55 -6.69 9.68
C GLY A 63 8.40 -5.91 10.32
N ASP A 64 8.26 -4.61 10.04
CA ASP A 64 7.08 -3.85 10.48
C ASP A 64 5.79 -4.38 9.84
N LEU A 65 4.68 -4.30 10.57
CA LEU A 65 3.38 -4.72 10.09
C LEU A 65 2.80 -3.70 9.11
N ALA A 66 2.47 -4.17 7.91
CA ALA A 66 1.66 -3.44 6.94
C ALA A 66 0.21 -3.92 7.02
N TRP A 67 -0.69 -3.06 7.49
CA TRP A 67 -2.11 -3.35 7.52
C TRP A 67 -2.71 -3.06 6.16
N LEU A 68 -3.17 -4.13 5.52
CA LEU A 68 -3.83 -4.10 4.22
C LEU A 68 -5.30 -3.67 4.34
N LEU A 69 -5.95 -4.07 5.44
CA LEU A 69 -7.32 -3.71 5.78
C LEU A 69 -7.36 -3.39 7.28
N GLY A 70 -8.03 -2.29 7.65
CA GLY A 70 -8.09 -1.78 9.01
C GLY A 70 -6.74 -1.25 9.52
N GLY A 71 -6.42 -1.60 10.76
CA GLY A 71 -5.18 -1.24 11.44
C GLY A 71 -5.30 -0.07 12.43
N PRO A 72 -4.36 0.03 13.41
CA PRO A 72 -4.36 1.07 14.42
C PRO A 72 -3.85 2.39 13.83
N ALA A 73 -4.76 3.22 13.33
CA ALA A 73 -4.45 4.54 12.80
C ALA A 73 -4.03 5.52 13.91
N ALA A 74 -3.03 6.34 13.62
CA ALA A 74 -2.64 7.45 14.49
C ALA A 74 -3.75 8.52 14.53
N PRO A 75 -3.78 9.40 15.56
CA PRO A 75 -4.74 10.49 15.60
C PRO A 75 -4.70 11.35 14.33
N GLY A 76 -5.85 11.54 13.69
CA GLY A 76 -5.97 12.29 12.44
C GLY A 76 -5.72 11.48 11.16
N GLU A 77 -5.36 10.21 11.27
CA GLU A 77 -5.28 9.26 10.15
C GLU A 77 -6.53 8.37 10.11
N THR A 78 -6.80 7.79 8.94
CA THR A 78 -7.89 6.82 8.75
C THR A 78 -7.35 5.41 8.55
N PRO A 79 -7.92 4.38 9.20
CA PRO A 79 -7.63 2.98 8.88
C PRO A 79 -7.95 2.68 7.41
N VAL A 80 -7.36 1.62 6.87
CA VAL A 80 -7.67 1.21 5.50
C VAL A 80 -9.07 0.60 5.47
N ASN A 81 -10.01 1.20 4.72
CA ASN A 81 -11.38 0.71 4.66
C ASN A 81 -11.60 -0.23 3.46
N ILE A 82 -12.54 -1.17 3.59
CA ILE A 82 -12.92 -2.10 2.53
C ILE A 82 -13.60 -1.39 1.37
N ASP A 83 -14.37 -0.33 1.64
CA ASP A 83 -15.07 0.43 0.60
C ASP A 83 -14.07 1.12 -0.35
N GLU A 84 -12.99 1.69 0.20
CA GLU A 84 -11.90 2.28 -0.59
C GLU A 84 -11.22 1.24 -1.49
N LEU A 85 -11.04 0.02 -0.98
CA LEU A 85 -10.50 -1.10 -1.75
C LEU A 85 -11.47 -1.52 -2.87
N ALA A 86 -12.77 -1.57 -2.60
CA ALA A 86 -13.80 -1.89 -3.59
C ALA A 86 -13.83 -0.85 -4.72
N GLU A 87 -13.84 0.44 -4.39
CA GLU A 87 -13.77 1.53 -5.37
C GLU A 87 -12.50 1.47 -6.23
N ALA A 88 -11.36 1.13 -5.61
CA ALA A 88 -10.09 0.95 -6.31
C ALA A 88 -10.13 -0.21 -7.32
N CYS A 89 -11.03 -1.18 -7.17
CA CYS A 89 -11.23 -2.28 -8.12
C CYS A 89 -12.10 -1.91 -9.32
N GLY A 90 -12.71 -0.72 -9.31
CA GLY A 90 -13.65 -0.28 -10.36
C GLY A 90 -15.04 -0.87 -10.14
N GLY A 91 -15.63 -0.57 -8.97
CA GLY A 91 -16.97 -1.01 -8.56
C GLY A 91 -18.07 -0.85 -9.62
#